data_AF-A0A561V5A0-F1
#
_entry.id   AF-A0A561V5A0-F1
#
_cell.length_a   1.000
_cell.length_b   1.000
_cell.length_c   1.000
_cell.angle_alpha   90.00
_cell.angle_beta   90.00
_cell.angle_gamma   90.00
#
_symmetry.space_group_name_H-M   'P 1'
#
loop_
_entity.id
_entity.type
_entity.pdbx_description
1 polymer ?
#
loop_
_entity_poly.entity_id
_entity_poly.type
_entity_poly.pdbx_seq_one_letter_code
_entity_poly.pdbx_strand_id
1 'polypeptide(L)'
;MTSTPRTSPWSPTAHRATDFYYEDELAAFLADGTLTRLDTAFSRDQRAKVYVQDRMCEHGAKRWSWLRDGAHFHVCGDAARTAKDVDRALRDIAVTHGGLDHEGAALYVTQLAAGKRYLRDVY
;
A
#
# COMPACT_ATOMS: atom_id res chain seq x y z
N MET A 1 -26.12 3.71 -34.93
CA MET A 1 -25.02 4.24 -34.10
C MET A 1 -25.33 3.91 -32.65
N THR A 2 -24.89 2.75 -32.17
CA THR A 2 -25.08 2.33 -30.77
C THR A 2 -23.86 2.77 -29.97
N SER A 3 -23.99 3.82 -29.17
CA SER A 3 -22.95 4.21 -28.23
C SER A 3 -22.98 3.23 -27.06
N THR A 4 -21.96 2.39 -26.96
CA THR A 4 -21.70 1.60 -25.76
C THR A 4 -21.35 2.58 -24.62
N PRO A 5 -21.93 2.44 -23.41
CA PRO A 5 -21.49 3.25 -22.29
C PRO A 5 -20.06 2.84 -21.94
N ARG A 6 -19.14 3.82 -21.91
CA ARG A 6 -17.81 3.64 -21.32
C ARG A 6 -18.01 3.46 -19.82
N THR A 7 -18.12 2.22 -19.38
CA THR A 7 -17.84 1.87 -17.99
C THR A 7 -16.37 2.14 -17.78
N SER A 8 -16.05 3.28 -17.17
CA SER A 8 -14.70 3.48 -16.64
C SER A 8 -14.59 2.57 -15.42
N PRO A 9 -13.73 1.54 -15.44
CA PRO A 9 -13.47 0.78 -14.23
C PRO A 9 -12.85 1.76 -13.24
N TRP A 10 -13.53 1.94 -12.12
CA TRP A 10 -13.10 2.73 -10.98
C TRP A 10 -11.61 2.45 -10.70
N SER A 11 -10.77 3.48 -10.87
CA SER A 11 -9.33 3.41 -10.58
C SER A 11 -9.12 4.16 -9.27
N PRO A 12 -8.69 3.51 -8.18
CA PRO A 12 -8.82 4.07 -6.83
C PRO A 12 -7.99 5.34 -6.56
N THR A 13 -7.04 5.71 -7.42
CA THR A 13 -6.44 7.06 -7.50
C THR A 13 -5.58 7.10 -8.78
N ALA A 14 -6.07 7.67 -9.88
CA ALA A 14 -5.30 7.71 -11.12
C ALA A 14 -4.46 8.99 -11.21
N HIS A 15 -5.09 10.13 -10.91
CA HIS A 15 -4.50 11.45 -10.96
C HIS A 15 -4.66 12.18 -9.64
N ARG A 16 -3.62 12.89 -9.16
CA ARG A 16 -3.73 13.71 -7.96
C ARG A 16 -4.80 14.79 -8.08
N ALA A 17 -4.88 15.42 -9.24
CA ALA A 17 -5.76 16.58 -9.45
C ALA A 17 -7.26 16.26 -9.40
N THR A 18 -7.66 14.99 -9.62
CA THR A 18 -9.08 14.62 -9.71
C THR A 18 -9.48 13.51 -8.74
N ASP A 19 -8.53 12.67 -8.34
CA ASP A 19 -8.85 11.43 -7.62
C ASP A 19 -8.25 11.39 -6.22
N PHE A 20 -7.59 12.46 -5.74
CA PHE A 20 -7.06 12.51 -4.38
C PHE A 20 -8.19 12.71 -3.37
N TYR A 21 -8.82 11.60 -3.00
CA TYR A 21 -9.88 11.58 -1.99
C TYR A 21 -9.37 12.10 -0.65
N TYR A 22 -10.13 13.04 -0.06
CA TYR A 22 -9.88 13.62 1.26
C TYR A 22 -8.49 14.26 1.42
N GLU A 23 -7.97 14.87 0.35
CA GLU A 23 -6.65 15.52 0.37
C GLU A 23 -6.50 16.50 1.54
N ASP A 24 -7.48 17.38 1.72
CA ASP A 24 -7.43 18.44 2.73
C ASP A 24 -7.47 17.86 4.15
N GLU A 25 -8.32 16.87 4.41
CA GLU A 25 -8.42 16.21 5.71
C GLU A 25 -7.15 15.40 6.03
N LEU A 26 -6.61 14.66 5.07
CA LEU A 26 -5.37 13.91 5.24
C LEU A 26 -4.17 14.85 5.46
N ALA A 27 -4.16 16.00 4.78
CA ALA A 27 -3.15 17.03 5.00
C ALA A 27 -3.27 17.66 6.40
N ALA A 28 -4.49 17.91 6.88
CA ALA A 28 -4.74 18.42 8.22
C ALA A 28 -4.25 17.43 9.30
N PHE A 29 -4.56 16.13 9.15
CA PHE A 29 -4.07 15.10 10.07
C PHE A 29 -2.55 14.94 10.04
N LEU A 30 -1.90 15.17 8.90
CA LEU A 30 -0.45 15.20 8.85
C LEU A 30 0.12 16.43 9.55
N ALA A 31 -0.53 17.59 9.43
CA ALA A 31 -0.10 18.84 10.04
C ALA A 31 -0.29 18.86 11.57
N ASP A 32 -1.37 18.25 12.08
CA ASP A 32 -1.65 18.18 13.52
C ASP A 32 -0.96 16.99 14.23
N GLY A 33 -0.35 16.08 13.46
CA GLY A 33 0.42 14.94 13.96
C GLY A 33 -0.39 13.66 14.19
N THR A 34 -1.70 13.67 13.90
CA THR A 34 -2.55 12.47 13.92
C THR A 34 -2.04 11.42 12.94
N LEU A 35 -1.65 11.83 11.73
CA LEU A 35 -0.90 11.02 10.78
C LEU A 35 0.60 11.32 10.92
N THR A 36 1.39 10.32 11.29
CA THR A 36 2.86 10.46 11.34
C THR A 36 3.48 10.55 9.95
N ARG A 37 2.83 9.97 8.93
CA ARG A 37 3.30 9.95 7.54
C ARG A 37 2.15 9.68 6.59
N LEU A 38 2.20 10.28 5.41
CA LEU A 38 1.32 10.00 4.28
C LEU A 38 2.17 9.75 3.02
N ASP A 39 2.08 8.56 2.44
CA ASP A 39 2.66 8.22 1.13
C ASP A 39 1.53 8.04 0.11
N THR A 40 1.60 8.72 -1.04
CA THR A 40 0.61 8.60 -2.11
C THR A 40 1.22 8.06 -3.41
N ALA A 41 0.42 7.34 -4.19
CA ALA A 41 0.81 6.75 -5.46
C ALA A 41 -0.24 7.03 -6.53
N PHE A 42 0.03 8.02 -7.38
CA PHE A 42 -0.81 8.35 -8.53
C PHE A 42 -0.26 7.69 -9.78
N SER A 43 -0.96 6.68 -10.28
CA SER A 43 -0.46 5.81 -11.34
C SER A 43 -0.36 6.47 -12.71
N ARG A 44 -0.99 7.64 -12.92
CA ARG A 44 -1.10 8.32 -14.22
C ARG A 44 -0.55 9.73 -14.27
N ASP A 45 0.05 10.24 -13.19
CA ASP A 45 0.63 11.60 -13.16
C ASP A 45 2.00 11.67 -13.87
N GLN A 46 2.59 10.52 -14.19
CA GLN A 46 3.86 10.42 -14.87
C GLN A 46 3.91 9.21 -15.82
N ARG A 47 4.92 9.17 -16.70
CA ARG A 47 5.06 8.12 -17.72
C ARG A 47 5.25 6.72 -17.11
N ALA A 48 6.00 6.64 -16.02
CA ALA A 48 6.21 5.40 -15.28
C ALA A 48 5.09 5.22 -14.24
N LYS A 49 4.33 4.13 -14.34
CA LYS A 49 3.25 3.88 -13.37
C LYS A 49 3.84 3.63 -11.99
N VAL A 50 3.36 4.36 -10.99
CA VAL A 50 3.72 4.19 -9.59
C VAL A 50 2.49 3.71 -8.84
N TYR A 51 2.64 2.61 -8.12
CA TYR A 51 1.61 1.99 -7.29
C TYR A 51 2.05 1.94 -5.82
N VAL A 52 1.14 1.51 -4.94
CA VAL A 52 1.38 1.45 -3.50
C VAL A 52 2.53 0.51 -3.14
N GLN A 53 2.67 -0.62 -3.82
CA GLN A 53 3.78 -1.56 -3.62
C GLN A 53 5.15 -0.98 -4.03
N ASP A 54 5.17 -0.03 -4.96
CA ASP A 54 6.43 0.63 -5.35
C ASP A 54 6.85 1.61 -4.26
N ARG A 55 5.90 2.40 -3.74
CA ARG A 55 6.12 3.23 -2.55
C ARG A 55 6.55 2.36 -1.38
N MET A 56 5.86 1.24 -1.16
CA MET A 56 6.28 -0.04 -0.54
C MET A 56 7.78 -0.25 -0.37
N CYS A 57 8.43 -0.45 -1.50
CA CYS A 57 9.84 -0.79 -1.51
C CYS A 57 10.73 0.45 -1.35
N GLU A 58 10.32 1.61 -1.87
CA GLU A 58 11.08 2.87 -1.79
C GLU A 58 11.44 3.29 -0.35
N HIS A 59 10.52 3.03 0.60
CA HIS A 59 10.74 3.31 2.03
C HIS A 59 10.80 2.03 2.89
N GLY A 60 11.26 0.93 2.28
CA GLY A 60 11.27 -0.40 2.89
C GLY A 60 11.97 -0.44 4.25
N ALA A 61 13.13 0.20 4.40
CA ALA A 61 13.88 0.20 5.66
C ALA A 61 13.08 0.79 6.83
N LYS A 62 12.36 1.89 6.61
CA LYS A 62 11.53 2.54 7.62
C LYS A 62 10.32 1.67 7.98
N ARG A 63 9.67 1.08 6.97
CA ARG A 63 8.53 0.18 7.18
C ARG A 63 8.93 -1.08 7.93
N TRP A 64 10.10 -1.62 7.62
CA TRP A 64 10.66 -2.74 8.37
C TRP A 64 10.87 -2.39 9.85
N SER A 65 11.46 -1.22 10.15
CA SER A 65 11.60 -0.74 11.53
C SER A 65 10.25 -0.71 12.24
N TRP A 66 9.22 -0.13 11.63
CA TRP A 66 7.88 -0.09 12.25
C TRP A 66 7.28 -1.47 12.47
N LEU A 67 7.43 -2.38 11.51
CA LEU A 67 6.99 -3.78 11.67
C LEU A 67 7.76 -4.48 12.80
N ARG A 68 9.04 -4.18 12.99
CA ARG A 68 9.84 -4.65 14.12
C ARG A 68 9.37 -4.05 15.46
N ASP A 69 8.93 -2.80 15.45
CA ASP A 69 8.53 -2.04 16.63
C ASP A 69 7.09 -2.31 17.10
N GLY A 70 6.36 -3.21 16.43
CA GLY A 70 5.00 -3.57 16.86
C GLY A 70 3.87 -3.00 16.01
N ALA A 71 4.17 -2.33 14.89
CA ALA A 71 3.14 -1.71 14.05
C ALA A 71 2.12 -2.74 13.50
N HIS A 72 0.89 -2.28 13.33
CA HIS A 72 -0.16 -2.98 12.61
C HIS A 72 -0.17 -2.49 11.16
N PHE A 73 -0.31 -3.41 10.22
CA PHE A 73 -0.36 -3.14 8.80
C PHE A 73 -1.75 -3.51 8.27
N HIS A 74 -2.42 -2.55 7.65
CA HIS A 74 -3.78 -2.71 7.13
C HIS A 74 -3.78 -2.42 5.63
N VAL A 75 -4.48 -3.24 4.87
CA VAL A 75 -4.68 -3.07 3.43
C VAL A 75 -6.17 -3.11 3.15
N CYS A 76 -6.67 -2.12 2.43
CA CYS A 76 -8.03 -2.13 1.90
C CYS A 76 -8.04 -1.89 0.39
N GLY A 77 -9.07 -2.38 -0.30
CA GLY A 77 -9.26 -2.19 -1.74
C GLY A 77 -9.39 -3.49 -2.54
N ASP A 78 -9.03 -3.46 -3.82
CA ASP A 78 -9.18 -4.59 -4.74
C ASP A 78 -8.35 -5.81 -4.31
N ALA A 79 -9.04 -6.91 -3.98
CA ALA A 79 -8.44 -8.16 -3.54
C ALA A 79 -7.57 -8.82 -4.62
N ALA A 80 -7.95 -8.72 -5.89
CA ALA A 80 -7.34 -9.49 -6.96
C ALA A 80 -5.95 -8.98 -7.34
N ARG A 81 -5.70 -7.68 -7.16
CA ARG A 81 -4.44 -7.04 -7.57
C ARG A 81 -3.68 -6.44 -6.39
N THR A 82 -4.32 -5.55 -5.63
CA THR A 82 -3.66 -4.78 -4.57
C THR A 82 -3.17 -5.68 -3.44
N ALA A 83 -4.01 -6.60 -2.95
CA ALA A 83 -3.65 -7.48 -1.84
C ALA A 83 -2.42 -8.35 -2.16
N LYS A 84 -2.34 -8.88 -3.38
CA LYS A 84 -1.25 -9.75 -3.81
C LYS A 84 0.06 -9.00 -3.98
N ASP A 85 0.02 -7.82 -4.60
CA ASP A 85 1.22 -7.01 -4.82
C ASP A 85 1.77 -6.42 -3.53
N VAL A 86 0.89 -6.05 -2.60
CA VAL A 86 1.27 -5.60 -1.25
C VAL A 86 1.88 -6.74 -0.42
N ASP A 87 1.30 -7.94 -0.49
CA ASP A 87 1.87 -9.13 0.18
C ASP A 87 3.29 -9.45 -0.32
N ARG A 88 3.50 -9.39 -1.64
CA ARG A 88 4.83 -9.54 -2.24
C ARG A 88 5.79 -8.46 -1.75
N ALA A 89 5.37 -7.20 -1.77
CA ALA A 89 6.22 -6.09 -1.30
C ALA A 89 6.61 -6.23 0.18
N LEU A 90 5.72 -6.70 1.05
CA LEU A 90 6.07 -6.97 2.46
C LEU A 90 7.16 -8.03 2.59
N ARG A 91 7.10 -9.10 1.78
CA ARG A 91 8.14 -10.14 1.76
C ARG A 91 9.46 -9.59 1.24
N ASP A 92 9.43 -8.80 0.16
CA ASP A 92 10.63 -8.19 -0.42
C ASP A 92 11.30 -7.24 0.57
N ILE A 93 10.51 -6.47 1.35
CA ILE A 93 11.02 -5.64 2.44
C ILE A 93 11.66 -6.49 3.53
N ALA A 94 11.02 -7.60 3.93
CA ALA A 94 11.54 -8.48 4.97
C ALA A 94 12.85 -9.17 4.56
N VAL A 95 13.00 -9.53 3.28
CA VAL A 95 14.26 -10.04 2.72
C VAL A 95 15.32 -8.94 2.72
N THR A 96 15.01 -7.81 2.07
CA THR A 96 15.98 -6.74 1.79
C THR A 96 16.46 -6.02 3.05
N HIS A 97 15.55 -5.76 4.00
CA HIS A 97 15.83 -4.95 5.19
C HIS A 97 15.83 -5.77 6.48
N GLY A 98 15.21 -6.95 6.47
CA GLY A 98 15.22 -7.87 7.61
C GLY A 98 16.29 -8.95 7.56
N GLY A 99 16.95 -9.14 6.41
CA GLY A 99 17.96 -10.19 6.22
C GLY A 99 17.37 -11.60 6.27
N LEU A 100 16.05 -11.73 6.08
CA LEU A 100 15.39 -13.03 5.98
C LEU A 100 15.62 -13.63 4.60
N ASP A 101 15.62 -14.95 4.51
CA ASP A 101 15.46 -15.64 3.24
C ASP A 101 13.98 -15.62 2.79
N HIS A 102 13.70 -16.14 1.60
CA HIS A 102 12.34 -16.11 1.04
C HIS A 102 11.33 -16.91 1.88
N GLU A 103 11.76 -18.04 2.48
CA GLU A 103 10.91 -18.86 3.34
C GLU A 103 10.63 -18.15 4.66
N GLY A 104 11.67 -17.60 5.30
CA GLY A 104 11.57 -16.81 6.52
C GLY A 104 10.71 -15.56 6.33
N ALA A 105 10.81 -14.88 5.19
CA ALA A 105 9.95 -13.75 4.85
C ALA A 105 8.48 -14.16 4.71
N ALA A 106 8.20 -15.31 4.07
CA ALA A 106 6.84 -15.84 3.96
C ALA A 106 6.25 -16.24 5.33
N LEU A 107 7.08 -16.87 6.17
CA LEU A 107 6.70 -17.20 7.54
C LEU A 107 6.43 -15.95 8.37
N TYR A 108 7.28 -14.92 8.26
CA TYR A 108 7.11 -13.66 8.97
C TYR A 108 5.78 -12.98 8.63
N VAL A 109 5.42 -12.88 7.35
CA VAL A 109 4.13 -12.31 6.93
C VAL A 109 2.95 -13.15 7.46
N THR A 110 3.09 -14.48 7.49
CA THR A 110 2.09 -15.38 8.07
C THR A 110 1.92 -15.14 9.58
N GLN A 111 3.02 -14.93 10.30
CA GLN A 111 3.00 -14.62 11.73
C GLN A 111 2.36 -13.25 12.01
N LEU A 112 2.60 -12.24 11.18
CA LEU A 112 1.91 -10.95 11.29
C LEU A 112 0.39 -11.13 11.14
N ALA A 113 -0.05 -11.92 10.17
CA ALA A 113 -1.47 -12.19 9.96
C ALA A 113 -2.08 -12.96 11.15
N ALA A 114 -1.42 -14.03 11.62
CA ALA A 114 -1.86 -14.80 12.78
C ALA A 114 -1.93 -13.96 14.06
N GLY A 115 -0.99 -13.02 14.23
CA GLY A 115 -0.96 -12.06 15.33
C GLY A 115 -1.94 -10.88 15.17
N LYS A 116 -2.81 -10.88 14.15
CA LYS A 116 -3.72 -9.76 13.80
C LYS A 116 -3.01 -8.42 13.56
N ARG A 117 -1.72 -8.47 13.24
CA ARG A 117 -0.88 -7.32 12.89
C ARG A 117 -0.78 -7.08 11.41
N TYR A 118 -1.28 -8.00 10.58
CA TYR A 118 -1.52 -7.77 9.16
C TYR A 118 -2.98 -8.10 8.84
N LEU A 119 -3.76 -7.07 8.52
CA LEU A 119 -5.19 -7.15 8.24
C LEU A 119 -5.47 -6.72 6.81
N ARG A 120 -6.32 -7.47 6.12
CA ARG A 120 -6.73 -7.20 4.73
C ARG A 120 -8.24 -7.11 4.69
N ASP A 121 -8.74 -5.95 4.33
CA ASP A 121 -10.16 -5.68 4.10
C ASP A 121 -10.37 -5.41 2.61
N VAL A 122 -10.47 -6.50 1.86
CA VAL A 122 -10.44 -6.47 0.39
C VAL A 122 -11.69 -7.09 -0.18
N TYR A 123 -12.22 -6.48 -1.24
CA TYR A 123 -13.49 -6.83 -1.87
C TYR A 123 -13.33 -7.23 -3.34
#